data_AF-A0A7S4R316-F1
#
_entry.id   AF-A0A7S4R316-F1
#
_cell.length_a   1.000
_cell.length_b   1.000
_cell.length_c   1.000
_cell.angle_alpha   90.00
_cell.angle_beta   90.00
_cell.angle_gamma   90.00
#
_symmetry.space_group_name_H-M   'P 1'
#
loop_
_entity.id
_entity.type
_entity.pdbx_description
1 polymer ?
#
loop_
_entity_poly.entity_id
_entity_poly.type
_entity_poly.pdbx_seq_one_letter_code
_entity_poly.pdbx_strand_id
1 'polypeptide(L)'
;MRPLPSAIVRLPTADDADGQGLGGWDRMGYKVVAKVGRRYLSVWAGDDAEYVLGLPRRERARPCHGGGLYVCRSPDAATRHRIPARRGGLFTAPRVLLRCLCEGPFVEYHGGKIACSGLTPLQELQLPVGYLHSAPSPSPSGRAAQPLPARPLSPAELIRGRPSRAMRQQTEALEAEVAELEQRLGYR
;
A
#
# COMPACT_ATOMS: atom_id res chain seq x y z
N MET A 1 5.59 -56.69 -14.40
CA MET A 1 5.73 -55.25 -14.06
C MET A 1 5.53 -54.45 -15.32
N ARG A 2 4.48 -53.61 -15.39
CA ARG A 2 4.23 -52.70 -16.53
C ARG A 2 4.75 -51.30 -16.16
N PRO A 3 5.49 -50.61 -17.04
CA PRO A 3 5.88 -49.22 -16.78
C PRO A 3 4.65 -48.32 -16.88
N LEU A 4 4.48 -47.42 -15.91
CA LEU A 4 3.47 -46.36 -15.96
C LEU A 4 3.89 -45.31 -17.00
N PRO A 5 2.95 -44.73 -17.76
CA PRO A 5 3.28 -43.69 -18.73
C PRO A 5 3.73 -42.42 -17.99
N SER A 6 4.92 -41.93 -18.34
CA SER A 6 5.41 -40.62 -17.94
C SER A 6 4.45 -39.54 -18.41
N ALA A 7 3.71 -38.93 -17.48
CA ALA A 7 2.91 -37.75 -17.76
C ALA A 7 3.85 -36.59 -18.11
N ILE A 8 3.91 -36.24 -19.39
CA ILE A 8 4.53 -35.00 -19.85
C ILE A 8 3.65 -33.85 -19.33
N VAL A 9 4.06 -33.25 -18.21
CA VAL A 9 3.50 -31.99 -17.73
C VAL A 9 3.99 -30.92 -18.69
N ARG A 10 3.16 -30.55 -19.67
CA ARG A 10 3.37 -29.32 -20.46
C ARG A 10 3.26 -28.14 -19.51
N LEU A 11 4.40 -27.52 -19.20
CA LEU A 11 4.42 -26.19 -18.58
C LEU A 11 3.78 -25.21 -19.56
N PRO A 12 2.84 -24.35 -19.13
CA PRO A 12 2.20 -23.39 -20.01
C PRO A 12 3.26 -22.45 -20.61
N THR A 13 3.32 -22.42 -21.94
CA THR A 13 4.12 -21.49 -22.73
C THR A 13 3.56 -20.08 -22.58
N ALA A 14 4.44 -19.07 -22.42
CA ALA A 14 4.06 -17.68 -22.18
C ALA A 14 3.23 -17.03 -23.31
N ASP A 15 3.14 -17.71 -24.46
CA ASP A 15 2.40 -17.26 -25.64
C ASP A 15 0.96 -17.80 -25.72
N ASP A 16 0.52 -18.70 -24.84
CA ASP A 16 -0.87 -19.23 -24.80
C ASP A 16 -1.77 -18.54 -23.75
N ALA A 17 -1.42 -17.31 -23.37
CA ALA A 17 -2.27 -16.45 -22.52
C ALA A 17 -3.11 -15.46 -23.36
N ASP A 18 -3.46 -15.83 -24.59
CA ASP A 18 -4.40 -15.10 -25.42
C ASP A 18 -5.80 -15.11 -24.80
N GLY A 19 -6.06 -14.08 -23.98
CA GLY A 19 -6.97 -13.06 -24.48
C GLY A 19 -8.43 -13.09 -24.04
N GLN A 20 -8.85 -13.94 -23.09
CA GLN A 20 -10.19 -13.81 -22.50
C GLN A 20 -10.29 -12.82 -21.33
N GLY A 21 -9.17 -12.28 -20.82
CA GLY A 21 -9.16 -11.59 -19.52
C GLY A 21 -9.76 -10.17 -19.48
N LEU A 22 -9.51 -9.29 -20.45
CA LEU A 22 -9.83 -7.85 -20.32
C LEU A 22 -10.57 -7.27 -21.54
N GLY A 23 -11.18 -8.11 -22.37
CA GLY A 23 -11.93 -7.67 -23.56
C GLY A 23 -12.98 -6.62 -23.19
N GLY A 24 -12.87 -5.42 -23.78
CA GLY A 24 -13.79 -4.30 -23.55
C GLY A 24 -13.56 -3.50 -22.26
N TRP A 25 -12.52 -3.79 -21.46
CA TRP A 25 -12.17 -2.92 -20.34
C TRP A 25 -11.55 -1.62 -20.85
N ASP A 26 -12.16 -0.49 -20.49
CA ASP A 26 -11.75 0.88 -20.83
C ASP A 26 -10.46 1.34 -20.13
N ARG A 27 -9.77 0.41 -19.45
CA ARG A 27 -8.57 0.63 -18.64
C ARG A 27 -8.80 1.53 -17.43
N MET A 28 -10.04 1.73 -17.01
CA MET A 28 -10.35 2.46 -15.78
C MET A 28 -10.33 1.52 -14.58
N GLY A 29 -9.45 1.82 -13.63
CA GLY A 29 -9.30 1.07 -12.39
C GLY A 29 -9.64 1.90 -11.16
N TYR A 30 -9.93 1.20 -10.06
CA TYR A 30 -10.23 1.79 -8.77
C TYR A 30 -9.30 1.25 -7.69
N LYS A 31 -8.74 2.14 -6.87
CA LYS A 31 -7.77 1.78 -5.83
C LYS A 31 -8.12 2.44 -4.50
N VAL A 32 -8.24 1.65 -3.44
CA VAL A 32 -8.34 2.18 -2.08
C VAL A 32 -6.95 2.60 -1.60
N VAL A 33 -6.86 3.81 -1.04
CA VAL A 33 -5.63 4.41 -0.50
C VAL A 33 -5.91 5.02 0.88
N ALA A 34 -4.84 5.25 1.65
CA ALA A 34 -4.89 6.07 2.86
C ALA A 34 -4.76 7.55 2.46
N LYS A 35 -5.57 8.43 3.05
CA LYS A 35 -5.46 9.88 2.87
C LYS A 35 -4.92 10.52 4.15
N VAL A 36 -3.74 11.14 4.07
CA VAL A 36 -3.11 11.85 5.18
C VAL A 36 -2.88 13.30 4.75
N GLY A 37 -3.75 14.20 5.21
CA GLY A 37 -3.79 15.57 4.71
C GLY A 37 -4.08 15.59 3.20
N ARG A 38 -3.09 16.00 2.39
CA ARG A 38 -3.16 16.05 0.92
C ARG A 38 -2.47 14.88 0.22
N ARG A 39 -1.89 13.94 0.97
CA ARG A 39 -1.11 12.82 0.45
C ARG A 39 -1.99 11.58 0.30
N TYR A 40 -1.84 10.85 -0.80
CA TYR A 40 -2.52 9.57 -1.04
C TYR A 40 -1.52 8.42 -0.98
N LEU A 41 -1.58 7.62 0.07
CA LEU A 41 -0.58 6.59 0.34
C LEU A 41 -1.15 5.19 0.11
N SER A 42 -0.33 4.30 -0.44
CA SER A 42 -0.65 2.88 -0.55
C SER A 42 -0.97 2.33 0.83
N VAL A 43 -2.08 1.62 0.95
CA VAL A 43 -2.42 1.00 2.22
C VAL A 43 -1.45 -0.13 2.61
N TRP A 44 -0.83 -0.76 1.61
CA TRP A 44 0.07 -1.90 1.80
C TRP A 44 1.53 -1.48 1.96
N ALA A 45 1.97 -0.49 1.19
CA ALA A 45 3.37 -0.04 1.15
C ALA A 45 3.62 1.28 1.90
N GLY A 46 2.57 1.94 2.39
CA GLY A 46 2.68 3.16 3.16
C GLY A 46 3.41 4.28 2.45
N ASP A 47 4.37 4.91 3.14
CA ASP A 47 5.14 6.05 2.64
C ASP A 47 6.05 5.69 1.45
N ASP A 48 6.41 4.42 1.27
CA ASP A 48 7.18 3.96 0.10
C ASP A 48 6.37 4.04 -1.20
N ALA A 49 5.05 4.26 -1.08
CA ALA A 49 4.17 4.33 -2.23
C ALA A 49 3.09 5.41 -2.14
N GLU A 50 3.49 6.64 -2.43
CA GLU A 50 2.60 7.78 -2.65
C GLU A 50 2.04 7.85 -4.09
N TYR A 51 0.81 8.32 -4.20
CA TYR A 51 0.11 8.61 -5.45
C TYR A 51 -0.20 10.10 -5.49
N VAL A 52 -0.01 10.72 -6.65
CA VAL A 52 -0.35 12.12 -6.89
C VAL A 52 -1.34 12.17 -8.04
N LEU A 53 -2.42 12.94 -7.90
CA LEU A 53 -3.41 13.09 -8.97
C LEU A 53 -2.75 13.69 -10.22
N GLY A 54 -3.04 13.11 -11.37
CA GLY A 54 -2.50 13.49 -12.68
C GLY A 54 -1.09 12.97 -12.97
N LEU A 55 -0.36 12.44 -11.99
CA LEU A 55 1.01 11.95 -12.20
C LEU A 55 1.04 10.41 -12.33
N PRO A 56 1.58 9.87 -13.44
CA PRO A 56 1.69 8.44 -13.62
C PRO A 56 2.71 7.84 -12.66
N ARG A 57 2.37 6.68 -12.09
CA ARG A 57 3.29 5.78 -11.38
C ARG A 57 3.50 4.53 -12.21
N ARG A 58 4.73 4.00 -12.22
CA ARG A 58 5.09 2.78 -12.96
C ARG A 58 5.69 1.72 -12.05
N GLU A 59 5.29 0.48 -12.24
CA GLU A 59 5.87 -0.70 -11.59
C GLU A 59 5.51 -1.91 -12.44
N ARG A 60 6.48 -2.71 -12.91
CA ARG A 60 6.19 -3.80 -13.84
C ARG A 60 5.25 -4.83 -13.21
N ALA A 61 4.08 -5.04 -13.82
CA ALA A 61 3.17 -6.11 -13.44
C ALA A 61 3.80 -7.47 -13.78
N ARG A 62 3.75 -8.39 -12.81
CA ARG A 62 4.29 -9.75 -12.96
C ARG A 62 3.30 -10.79 -12.41
N PRO A 63 3.26 -12.00 -12.97
CA PRO A 63 2.51 -13.12 -12.40
C PRO A 63 2.85 -13.38 -10.92
N CYS A 64 2.01 -14.16 -10.25
CA CYS A 64 2.24 -14.61 -8.86
C CYS A 64 2.45 -13.46 -7.85
N HIS A 65 1.79 -12.31 -8.07
CA HIS A 65 1.94 -11.11 -7.24
C HIS A 65 3.37 -10.53 -7.17
N GLY A 66 4.24 -10.86 -8.15
CA GLY A 66 5.64 -10.44 -8.17
C GLY A 66 5.86 -8.95 -8.45
N GLY A 67 4.81 -8.16 -8.59
CA GLY A 67 4.90 -6.70 -8.76
C GLY A 67 3.65 -6.12 -9.42
N GLY A 68 3.69 -4.81 -9.60
CA GLY A 68 2.67 -4.05 -10.32
C GLY A 68 1.72 -3.29 -9.41
N LEU A 69 1.00 -2.37 -10.03
CA LEU A 69 0.10 -1.46 -9.36
C LEU A 69 -1.30 -2.06 -9.34
N TYR A 70 -1.75 -2.46 -8.16
CA TYR A 70 -3.04 -3.14 -8.00
C TYR A 70 -4.22 -2.18 -8.03
N VAL A 71 -5.26 -2.55 -8.79
CA VAL A 71 -6.56 -1.89 -8.93
C VAL A 71 -7.68 -2.95 -9.03
N CYS A 72 -8.93 -2.51 -8.96
CA CYS A 72 -10.12 -3.31 -9.30
C CYS A 72 -10.90 -2.63 -10.43
N ARG A 73 -11.73 -3.39 -11.16
CA ARG A 73 -12.54 -2.85 -12.28
C ARG A 73 -13.66 -1.91 -11.86
N SER A 74 -14.18 -2.06 -10.64
CA SER A 74 -15.28 -1.25 -10.13
C SER A 74 -15.00 -0.70 -8.73
N PRO A 75 -15.65 0.41 -8.34
CA PRO A 75 -15.56 0.94 -6.98
C PRO A 75 -15.95 -0.10 -5.93
N ASP A 76 -17.04 -0.81 -6.17
CA ASP A 76 -17.61 -1.81 -5.27
C ASP A 76 -16.70 -3.03 -5.09
N ALA A 77 -16.01 -3.47 -6.14
CA ALA A 77 -14.97 -4.50 -6.01
C ALA A 77 -13.79 -4.00 -5.15
N ALA A 78 -13.34 -2.76 -5.37
CA ALA A 78 -12.22 -2.17 -4.63
C ALA A 78 -12.51 -2.03 -3.13
N THR A 79 -13.75 -1.69 -2.75
CA THR A 79 -14.12 -1.57 -1.34
C THR A 79 -14.23 -2.94 -0.66
N ARG A 80 -14.75 -3.97 -1.33
CA ARG A 80 -14.84 -5.33 -0.76
C ARG A 80 -13.50 -5.96 -0.42
N HIS A 81 -12.38 -5.47 -0.98
CA HIS A 81 -11.07 -5.99 -0.64
C HIS A 81 -10.75 -5.75 0.84
N ARG A 82 -10.58 -6.85 1.58
CA ARG A 82 -10.18 -6.82 2.98
C ARG A 82 -8.75 -6.28 3.07
N ILE A 83 -8.63 -5.09 3.66
CA ILE A 83 -7.34 -4.50 3.98
C ILE A 83 -6.89 -5.12 5.31
N PRO A 84 -5.72 -5.79 5.36
CA PRO A 84 -5.21 -6.33 6.60
C PRO A 84 -4.92 -5.20 7.58
N ALA A 85 -5.43 -5.34 8.81
CA ALA A 85 -5.14 -4.46 9.92
C ALA A 85 -3.69 -4.63 10.37
N ARG A 86 -2.75 -3.96 9.70
CA ARG A 86 -1.36 -3.89 10.18
C ARG A 86 -1.27 -2.84 11.27
N ARG A 87 -0.75 -3.21 12.45
CA ARG A 87 -0.46 -2.26 13.53
C ARG A 87 0.54 -1.22 13.00
N GLY A 88 0.17 0.06 13.01
CA GLY A 88 1.00 1.15 12.47
C GLY A 88 0.18 2.38 12.02
N GLY A 89 0.88 3.43 11.59
CA GLY A 89 0.34 4.79 11.42
C GLY A 89 -0.75 4.97 10.37
N LEU A 90 -0.86 4.08 9.37
CA LEU A 90 -1.90 4.19 8.34
C LEU A 90 -3.14 3.35 8.62
N PHE A 91 -3.18 2.59 9.71
CA PHE A 91 -4.37 1.79 10.05
C PHE A 91 -5.58 2.67 10.40
N THR A 92 -5.33 3.75 11.14
CA THR A 92 -6.33 4.73 11.58
C THR A 92 -6.56 5.86 10.57
N ALA A 93 -5.72 5.95 9.53
CA ALA A 93 -5.84 6.99 8.52
C ALA A 93 -7.15 6.83 7.73
N PRO A 94 -7.86 7.93 7.42
CA PRO A 94 -9.03 7.91 6.55
C PRO A 94 -8.72 7.22 5.22
N ARG A 95 -9.71 6.48 4.71
CA ARG A 95 -9.61 5.81 3.41
C ARG A 95 -10.40 6.57 2.36
N VAL A 96 -9.85 6.63 1.16
CA VAL A 96 -10.53 7.16 -0.02
C VAL A 96 -10.31 6.22 -1.19
N LEU A 97 -11.12 6.38 -2.23
CA LEU A 97 -10.97 5.62 -3.46
C LEU A 97 -10.39 6.54 -4.54
N LEU A 98 -9.38 6.06 -5.27
CA LEU A 98 -8.88 6.75 -6.46
C LEU A 98 -9.45 6.08 -7.70
N ARG A 99 -9.99 6.88 -8.62
CA ARG A 99 -10.26 6.47 -10.00
C ARG A 99 -9.01 6.71 -10.83
N CYS A 100 -8.53 5.69 -11.50
CA CYS A 100 -7.23 5.69 -12.16
C CYS A 100 -7.34 5.25 -13.61
N LEU A 101 -6.54 5.87 -14.49
CA LEU A 101 -6.23 5.31 -15.80
C LEU A 101 -5.10 4.28 -15.64
N CYS A 102 -5.26 3.11 -16.24
CA CYS A 102 -4.30 2.02 -16.12
C CYS A 102 -3.63 1.71 -17.47
N GLU A 103 -2.34 1.37 -17.41
CA GLU A 103 -1.54 1.01 -18.56
C GLU A 103 -0.93 -0.38 -18.37
N GLY A 104 -0.89 -1.14 -19.47
CA GLY A 104 -0.37 -2.50 -19.48
C GLY A 104 1.16 -2.59 -19.41
N PRO A 105 1.72 -3.81 -19.33
CA PRO A 105 0.99 -5.08 -19.29
C PRO A 105 0.14 -5.25 -18.02
N PHE A 106 -0.90 -6.08 -18.13
CA PHE A 106 -1.87 -6.36 -17.07
C PHE A 106 -1.78 -7.82 -16.63
N VAL A 107 -2.05 -8.06 -15.35
CA VAL A 107 -2.19 -9.41 -14.78
C VAL A 107 -3.45 -9.44 -13.93
N GLU A 108 -4.41 -10.28 -14.29
CA GLU A 108 -5.62 -10.48 -13.49
C GLU A 108 -5.43 -11.61 -12.48
N TYR A 109 -5.97 -11.41 -11.28
CA TYR A 109 -5.98 -12.38 -10.20
C TYR A 109 -7.42 -12.67 -9.76
N HIS A 110 -7.59 -13.80 -9.08
CA HIS A 110 -8.86 -14.18 -8.47
C HIS A 110 -9.45 -13.04 -7.61
N GLY A 111 -10.77 -12.89 -7.69
CA GLY A 111 -11.50 -11.83 -6.96
C GLY A 111 -11.54 -10.47 -7.67
N GLY A 112 -11.19 -10.40 -8.95
CA GLY A 112 -11.31 -9.18 -9.77
C GLY A 112 -10.20 -8.15 -9.53
N LYS A 113 -9.11 -8.58 -8.88
CA LYS A 113 -7.91 -7.76 -8.67
C LYS A 113 -7.05 -7.78 -9.93
N ILE A 114 -6.62 -6.62 -10.38
CA ILE A 114 -5.76 -6.47 -11.56
C ILE A 114 -4.46 -5.77 -11.13
N ALA A 115 -3.31 -6.32 -11.48
CA ALA A 115 -2.05 -5.56 -11.49
C ALA A 115 -1.85 -4.95 -12.87
N CYS A 116 -1.57 -3.64 -12.90
CA CYS A 116 -1.19 -2.91 -14.10
C CYS A 116 0.24 -2.37 -13.97
N SER A 117 0.89 -2.07 -15.10
CA SER A 117 2.27 -1.59 -15.07
C SER A 117 2.40 -0.07 -14.98
N GLY A 118 1.36 0.65 -15.42
CA GLY A 118 1.22 2.08 -15.21
C GLY A 118 -0.13 2.41 -14.58
N LEU A 119 -0.15 3.38 -13.68
CA LEU A 119 -1.36 3.86 -13.02
C LEU A 119 -1.27 5.38 -12.86
N THR A 120 -2.22 6.09 -13.46
CA THR A 120 -2.36 7.54 -13.33
C THR A 120 -3.64 7.83 -12.55
N PRO A 121 -3.55 8.28 -11.28
CA PRO A 121 -4.72 8.67 -10.51
C PRO A 121 -5.36 9.91 -11.15
N LEU A 122 -6.66 9.86 -11.45
CA LEU A 122 -7.36 10.97 -12.09
C LEU A 122 -8.22 11.76 -11.10
N GLN A 123 -8.84 11.06 -10.15
CA GLN A 123 -9.84 11.63 -9.27
C GLN A 123 -9.92 10.90 -7.93
N GLU A 124 -10.11 11.67 -6.86
CA GLU A 124 -10.52 11.15 -5.55
C GLU A 124 -12.05 10.98 -5.50
N LEU A 125 -12.49 9.85 -4.98
CA LEU A 125 -13.88 9.51 -4.73
C LEU A 125 -14.05 9.16 -3.25
N GLN A 126 -15.19 9.54 -2.69
CA GLN A 126 -15.57 9.15 -1.34
C GLN A 126 -15.90 7.66 -1.30
N LEU A 127 -15.58 7.01 -0.17
CA LEU A 127 -16.02 5.65 0.07
C LEU A 127 -17.51 5.62 0.44
N PRO A 128 -18.24 4.53 0.10
CA PRO A 128 -19.60 4.33 0.55
C PRO A 128 -19.71 4.38 2.08
N VAL A 129 -20.83 4.91 2.56
CA VAL A 129 -21.16 4.97 3.99
C VAL A 129 -21.17 3.56 4.57
N GLY A 130 -20.56 3.38 5.75
CA GLY A 130 -20.47 2.07 6.43
C GLY A 130 -19.18 1.31 6.17
N TYR A 131 -18.25 1.86 5.37
CA TYR A 131 -16.91 1.30 5.30
C TYR A 131 -16.19 1.47 6.64
N LEU A 132 -15.60 0.41 7.19
CA LEU A 132 -15.02 0.35 8.55
C LEU A 132 -13.97 1.42 8.88
N HIS A 133 -13.49 2.17 7.89
CA HIS A 133 -12.53 3.28 8.04
C HIS A 133 -12.95 4.58 7.33
N SER A 134 -14.24 4.71 7.00
CA SER A 134 -14.82 5.96 6.51
C SER A 134 -15.13 6.89 7.69
N ALA A 135 -14.09 7.30 8.43
CA ALA A 135 -14.24 8.47 9.29
C ALA A 135 -14.41 9.69 8.36
N PRO A 136 -15.49 10.49 8.49
CA PRO A 136 -15.63 11.69 7.69
C PRO A 136 -14.43 12.59 7.97
N SER A 137 -13.63 12.84 6.93
CA SER A 137 -12.58 13.87 7.00
C SER A 137 -13.31 15.19 7.23
N PRO A 138 -13.10 15.90 8.35
CA PRO A 138 -13.73 17.19 8.55
C PRO A 138 -13.20 18.12 7.47
N SER A 139 -14.06 18.47 6.51
CA SER A 139 -13.76 19.48 5.49
C SER A 139 -13.28 20.76 6.18
N PRO A 140 -12.14 21.35 5.79
CA PRO A 140 -11.59 22.53 6.45
C PRO A 140 -12.37 23.83 6.20
N SER A 141 -13.56 23.78 5.60
CA SER A 141 -14.31 24.95 5.14
C SER A 141 -15.25 25.60 6.17
N GLY A 142 -15.17 25.27 7.47
CA GLY A 142 -16.12 25.83 8.45
C GLY A 142 -15.63 26.02 9.88
N ARG A 143 -14.35 25.77 10.19
CA ARG A 143 -13.82 26.04 11.53
C ARG A 143 -13.23 27.45 11.55
N ALA A 144 -13.92 28.37 12.23
CA ALA A 144 -13.34 29.63 12.65
C ALA A 144 -11.95 29.34 13.25
N ALA A 145 -10.91 29.98 12.71
CA ALA A 145 -9.54 29.80 13.15
C ALA A 145 -9.47 30.03 14.66
N GLN A 146 -9.25 28.96 15.43
CA GLN A 146 -8.81 29.17 16.80
C GLN A 146 -7.41 29.80 16.74
N PRO A 147 -7.16 30.89 17.46
CA PRO A 147 -5.84 31.46 17.56
C PRO A 147 -4.87 30.38 18.01
N LEU A 148 -3.84 30.12 17.21
CA LEU A 148 -2.71 29.32 17.66
C LEU A 148 -2.13 29.98 18.92
N PRO A 149 -1.78 29.22 19.96
CA PRO A 149 -1.07 29.78 21.10
C PRO A 149 0.19 30.47 20.59
N ALA A 150 0.34 31.76 20.90
CA ALA A 150 1.36 32.67 20.37
C ALA A 150 2.80 32.35 20.85
N ARG A 151 3.06 31.13 21.31
CA ARG A 151 4.33 30.76 21.91
C ARG A 151 4.98 29.64 21.07
N PRO A 152 6.06 29.94 20.35
CA PRO A 152 6.91 28.91 19.76
C PRO A 152 7.39 27.98 20.89
N LEU A 153 7.07 26.69 20.78
CA LEU A 153 7.68 25.68 21.63
C LEU A 153 9.19 25.72 21.37
N SER A 154 9.97 25.94 22.42
CA SER A 154 11.42 25.97 22.29
C SER A 154 11.93 24.58 21.86
N PRO A 155 13.00 24.50 21.04
CA PRO A 155 13.59 23.21 20.64
C PRO A 155 13.93 22.27 21.81
N ALA A 156 14.16 22.83 23.00
CA ALA A 156 14.46 22.10 24.23
C ALA A 156 13.25 21.32 24.82
N GLU A 157 12.02 21.62 24.40
CA GLU A 157 10.82 20.91 24.86
C GLU A 157 10.46 19.70 23.98
N LEU A 158 10.81 19.73 22.69
CA LEU A 158 10.60 18.62 21.75
C LEU A 158 11.53 17.42 22.01
N ILE A 159 12.72 17.67 22.58
CA ILE A 159 13.75 16.64 22.79
C ILE A 159 13.55 15.88 24.12
N ARG A 160 12.67 16.34 25.02
CA ARG A 160 12.43 15.71 26.32
C ARG A 160 11.46 14.52 26.31
N GLY A 161 11.16 13.98 25.12
CA GLY A 161 10.46 12.71 25.00
C GLY A 161 11.36 11.57 25.50
N ARG A 162 11.07 11.02 26.68
CA ARG A 162 11.69 9.76 27.13
C ARG A 162 11.51 8.72 26.01
N PRO A 163 12.59 8.10 25.49
CA PRO A 163 12.43 7.01 24.53
C PRO A 163 11.54 5.94 25.16
N SER A 164 10.62 5.40 24.36
CA SER A 164 9.67 4.41 24.84
C SER A 164 10.45 3.23 25.44
N ARG A 165 9.89 2.61 26.49
CA ARG A 165 10.51 1.45 27.16
C ARG A 165 10.89 0.35 26.15
N ALA A 166 10.08 0.18 25.11
CA ALA A 166 10.34 -0.77 24.02
C ALA A 166 11.59 -0.43 23.21
N MET A 167 11.81 0.85 22.91
CA MET A 167 13.00 1.30 22.17
C MET A 167 14.28 1.07 23.00
N ARG A 168 14.24 1.34 24.31
CA ARG A 168 15.39 1.09 25.20
C ARG A 168 15.76 -0.39 25.27
N GLN A 169 14.76 -1.27 25.40
CA GLN A 169 14.99 -2.72 25.41
C GLN A 169 15.58 -3.23 24.10
N GLN A 170 15.18 -2.64 22.97
CA GLN A 170 15.72 -3.00 21.67
C GLN A 170 17.18 -2.55 21.53
N THR A 171 17.53 -1.36 22.02
CA THR A 171 18.92 -0.88 22.03
C THR A 171 19.81 -1.77 22.91
N GLU A 172 19.38 -2.07 24.14
CA GLU A 172 20.13 -2.94 25.05
C GLU A 172 20.37 -4.35 24.47
N ALA A 173 19.38 -4.90 23.75
CA ALA A 173 19.53 -6.20 23.10
C ALA A 173 20.55 -6.18 21.95
N LEU A 174 20.53 -5.12 21.13
CA LEU A 174 21.48 -4.96 20.03
C LEU A 174 22.91 -4.73 20.55
N GLU A 175 23.07 -3.93 21.60
CA GLU A 175 24.38 -3.71 22.23
C GLU A 175 24.96 -5.01 22.81
N ALA A 176 24.12 -5.87 23.41
CA ALA A 176 24.55 -7.17 23.90
C ALA A 176 24.99 -8.12 22.76
N GLU A 177 24.27 -8.13 21.63
CA GLU A 177 24.61 -8.95 20.46
C GLU A 177 25.93 -8.49 19.82
N VAL A 178 26.16 -7.18 19.73
CA VAL A 178 27.43 -6.61 19.25
C VAL A 178 28.57 -6.99 20.17
N ALA A 179 28.39 -6.87 21.50
CA ALA A 179 29.43 -7.25 22.47
C ALA A 179 29.80 -8.75 22.37
N GLU A 180 28.82 -9.63 22.14
CA GLU A 180 29.08 -11.05 21.92
C GLU A 180 29.87 -11.29 20.61
N LEU A 181 29.53 -10.58 19.54
CA LEU A 181 30.23 -10.64 18.26
C LEU A 181 31.68 -10.15 18.38
N GLU A 182 31.91 -9.02 19.06
CA GLU A 182 33.26 -8.49 19.31
C GLU A 182 34.11 -9.47 20.12
N GLN A 183 33.53 -10.10 21.14
CA GLN A 183 34.19 -11.14 21.93
C GLN A 183 34.55 -12.36 21.08
N ARG A 184 33.66 -12.81 20.18
CA ARG A 184 33.92 -13.93 19.27
C ARG A 184 34.99 -13.62 18.23
N LEU A 185 35.11 -12.36 17.82
CA LEU A 185 36.05 -11.92 16.78
C LEU A 185 37.40 -11.47 17.37
N GLY A 186 37.53 -11.41 18.69
CA GLY A 186 38.78 -11.03 19.36
C GLY A 186 39.09 -9.53 19.28
N TYR A 187 38.09 -8.69 18.98
CA TYR A 187 38.20 -7.24 19.10
C TYR A 187 38.01 -6.90 20.58
N ARG A 188 39.09 -6.49 21.26
CA ARG A 188 39.08 -5.87 22.59
C ARG A 188 39.93 -4.61 22.56
#